data_AF-I4DMT3-F1
#
_entry.id   AF-I4DMT3-F1
#
_cell.length_a   1.000
_cell.length_b   1.000
_cell.length_c   1.000
_cell.angle_alpha   90.00
_cell.angle_beta   90.00
_cell.angle_gamma   90.00
#
_symmetry.space_group_name_H-M   'P 1'
#
loop_
_entity.id
_entity.type
_entity.pdbx_description
1 polymer ?
#
loop_
_entity_poly.entity_id
_entity_poly.type
_entity_poly.pdbx_seq_one_letter_code
_entity_poly.pdbx_strand_id
1 'polypeptide(L)' 'MKHRMLFIESSAKTQEGINLAFEELVQKIIETPGLWESKGSSSNIRVSNEDGRQQEESSCYDYTCTI' A
#
# COMPACT_ATOMS: atom_id res chain seq x y z
N MET A 1 -15.72 5.73 13.36
CA MET A 1 -14.95 4.47 13.17
C MET A 1 -13.50 4.76 13.54
N LYS A 2 -12.91 4.02 14.49
CA LYS A 2 -11.48 4.17 14.84
C LYS A 2 -10.66 3.32 13.88
N HIS A 3 -9.95 3.94 12.96
CA HIS A 3 -8.92 3.26 12.17
C HIS A 3 -7.73 2.98 13.09
N ARG A 4 -7.28 1.72 13.15
CA ARG A 4 -6.03 1.38 13.84
C ARG A 4 -4.88 1.75 12.90
N MET A 5 -4.15 2.80 13.24
CA MET A 5 -2.98 3.26 12.49
C MET A 5 -1.76 3.22 13.42
N LEU A 6 -0.63 2.77 12.88
CA LEU A 6 0.68 2.88 13.54
C LEU A 6 1.18 4.32 13.35
N PHE A 7 1.67 4.95 14.42
CA PHE A 7 2.24 6.29 14.40
C PHE A 7 3.67 6.24 14.94
N ILE A 8 4.62 6.75 14.14
CA ILE A 8 6.04 6.85 14.49
C ILE A 8 6.53 8.23 14.06
N GLU A 9 7.11 8.98 14.99
CA GLU A 9 7.80 10.23 14.70
C GLU A 9 9.18 9.91 14.11
N SER A 10 9.50 10.47 12.95
CA SER A 10 10.74 10.19 12.24
C SER A 10 11.23 11.39 11.45
N SER A 11 12.54 11.43 11.18
CA SER A 11 13.17 12.42 10.32
C SER A 11 14.09 11.73 9.33
N ALA A 12 13.70 11.76 8.05
CA ALA A 12 14.52 11.22 6.97
C ALA A 12 15.85 11.97 6.82
N LYS A 13 15.90 13.27 7.16
CA LYS A 13 17.11 14.09 7.06
C LYS A 13 18.18 13.70 8.09
N THR A 14 17.76 13.37 9.30
CA THR A 14 18.65 12.98 10.41
C THR A 14 18.73 11.47 10.60
N GLN A 15 18.01 10.70 9.77
CA GLN A 15 17.88 9.25 9.86
C GLN A 15 17.23 8.76 11.18
N GLU A 16 16.53 9.64 11.89
CA GLU A 16 15.89 9.31 13.16
C GLU A 16 14.57 8.58 12.91
N GLY A 17 14.34 7.49 13.63
CA GLY A 17 13.08 6.73 13.59
C GLY A 17 12.80 5.96 12.29
N ILE A 18 13.68 6.05 11.28
CA ILE A 18 13.45 5.40 9.98
C ILE A 18 13.45 3.87 10.11
N ASN A 19 14.50 3.30 10.70
CA ASN A 19 14.59 1.85 10.87
C ASN A 19 13.43 1.33 11.73
N LEU A 20 13.15 2.02 12.85
CA LEU A 20 12.04 1.69 13.73
C LEU A 20 10.69 1.71 12.99
N ALA A 21 10.47 2.68 12.10
CA ALA A 21 9.26 2.77 11.30
C ALA A 21 9.05 1.53 10.42
N PHE A 22 10.11 1.03 9.80
CA PHE A 22 10.06 -0.19 8.99
C PHE A 22 9.95 -1.44 9.86
N GLU A 23 10.71 -1.53 10.95
CA GLU A 23 10.72 -2.67 11.86
C GLU A 23 9.33 -2.92 12.45
N GLU A 24 8.72 -1.90 13.05
CA GLU A 24 7.39 -1.99 13.67
C GLU A 24 6.32 -2.30 12.63
N LEU A 25 6.40 -1.70 11.43
CA LEU A 25 5.46 -1.96 10.35
C LEU A 25 5.55 -3.43 9.87
N VAL A 26 6.76 -3.90 9.56
CA VAL A 26 6.99 -5.26 9.06
C VAL A 26 6.56 -6.29 10.10
N GLN A 27 6.91 -6.07 11.36
CA GLN A 27 6.48 -6.92 12.45
C GLN A 27 4.95 -7.02 12.51
N LYS A 28 4.24 -5.89 12.42
CA LYS A 28 2.76 -5.87 12.43
C LYS A 28 2.14 -6.63 11.28
N ILE A 29 2.74 -6.53 10.09
CA ILE A 29 2.29 -7.25 8.89
C ILE A 29 2.42 -8.75 9.13
N ILE A 30 3.59 -9.22 9.59
CA ILE A 30 3.87 -10.65 9.79
C ILE A 30 2.99 -11.23 10.91
N GLU A 31 2.78 -10.48 12.01
CA GLU A 31 1.89 -10.82 13.12
C GLU A 31 0.42 -10.98 12.71
N THR A 32 0.04 -10.57 11.50
CA THR A 32 -1.33 -10.66 10.98
C THR A 32 -1.42 -11.68 9.83
N PRO A 33 -1.63 -12.98 10.14
CA PRO A 33 -1.94 -13.99 9.13
C PRO A 33 -3.11 -13.56 8.23
N GLY A 34 -3.02 -13.85 6.94
CA GLY A 34 -3.99 -13.44 5.93
C GLY A 34 -3.72 -12.09 5.24
N LEU A 35 -2.77 -11.28 5.73
CA LEU A 35 -2.30 -10.06 5.05
C LEU A 35 -1.14 -10.33 4.08
N TRP A 36 -0.21 -11.23 4.46
CA TRP A 36 1.00 -11.54 3.70
C TRP A 36 0.98 -12.95 3.07
N GLU A 37 0.02 -13.78 3.45
CA GLU A 37 -0.13 -15.13 2.90
C GLU A 37 -0.64 -15.06 1.46
N SER A 38 0.02 -15.79 0.56
CA SER A 38 -0.49 -15.96 -0.80
C SER A 38 -1.74 -16.84 -0.74
N LYS A 39 -2.92 -16.22 -0.87
CA LYS A 39 -4.16 -16.96 -1.04
C LYS A 39 -4.12 -17.61 -2.42
N GLY A 40 -3.99 -18.94 -2.44
CA GLY A 40 -4.07 -19.73 -3.68
C GLY A 40 -5.22 -19.23 -4.55
N SER A 41 -4.87 -18.89 -5.79
CA SER A 41 -5.68 -18.35 -6.89
C SER A 41 -7.18 -18.22 -6.61
N SER A 42 -7.56 -17.16 -5.88
CA SER A 42 -8.94 -16.67 -5.80
C SER A 42 -8.98 -15.15 -5.57
N SER A 43 -7.95 -14.44 -6.06
CA SER A 43 -8.07 -13.00 -6.21
C SER A 43 -9.10 -12.73 -7.30
N ASN A 44 -10.30 -12.28 -6.91
CA ASN A 44 -11.33 -11.79 -7.84
C ASN A 44 -10.89 -10.52 -8.60
N ILE A 45 -9.63 -10.10 -8.44
CA ILE A 45 -8.96 -9.10 -9.26
C ILE A 45 -8.68 -9.73 -10.62
N ARG A 46 -9.51 -9.40 -11.61
CA ARG A 46 -9.21 -9.66 -13.02
C ARG A 46 -8.21 -8.62 -13.48
N VAL A 47 -6.93 -8.98 -13.52
CA VAL A 47 -5.93 -8.18 -14.23
C VAL A 47 -6.06 -8.55 -15.71
N SER A 48 -6.78 -7.73 -16.48
CA SER A 48 -6.82 -7.87 -17.94
C SER A 48 -5.42 -7.56 -18.48
N ASN A 49 -4.65 -8.59 -18.83
CA ASN A 49 -3.45 -8.43 -19.63
C ASN A 49 -3.90 -8.22 -21.08
N GLU A 50 -4.02 -6.96 -21.50
CA GLU A 50 -4.38 -6.60 -22.87
C GLU A 50 -3.14 -6.55 -23.77
N ASP A 51 -2.72 -7.71 -24.27
CA ASP A 51 -1.96 -7.77 -25.52
C ASP A 51 -2.90 -7.46 -26.69
N GLY A 52 -3.11 -6.16 -26.93
CA GLY A 52 -3.60 -5.61 -28.18
C GLY A 52 -5.10 -5.27 -28.27
N ARG A 53 -5.36 -3.94 -28.28
CA ARG A 53 -6.26 -3.17 -29.17
C ARG A 53 -7.23 -2.22 -28.42
N GLN A 54 -6.92 -0.92 -28.60
CA GLN A 54 -7.81 0.24 -28.74
C GLN A 54 -8.81 0.61 -27.61
N GLN A 55 -8.53 1.80 -27.04
CA GLN A 55 -9.49 2.86 -26.63
C GLN A 55 -10.01 2.85 -25.17
N GLU A 56 -9.38 3.66 -24.32
CA GLU A 56 -9.94 4.86 -23.64
C GLU A 56 -8.95 5.34 -22.54
N GLU A 57 -8.36 6.53 -22.71
CA GLU A 57 -7.51 7.17 -21.69
C GLU A 57 -8.34 7.55 -20.46
N SER A 58 -8.34 6.72 -19.42
CA SER A 58 -8.77 7.13 -18.08
C SER A 58 -7.53 7.49 -17.26
N SER A 59 -7.15 8.77 -17.33
CA SER A 59 -6.18 9.40 -16.43
C SER A 59 -6.71 9.38 -14.98
N CYS A 60 -5.91 8.88 -14.05
CA CYS A 60 -6.17 8.92 -12.61
C CYS A 60 -5.27 9.92 -11.85
N TYR A 61 -4.75 10.92 -12.57
CA TYR A 61 -3.97 12.01 -11.99
C TYR A 61 -4.87 13.23 -11.74
N ASP A 62 -5.88 13.06 -10.89
CA ASP A 62 -6.58 14.21 -10.32
C ASP A 62 -6.91 13.99 -8.84
N TYR A 63 -5.87 14.09 -8.02
CA TYR A 63 -6.02 14.46 -6.62
C TYR A 63 -5.52 15.89 -6.45
N THR A 64 -6.28 16.86 -6.98
CA THR A 64 -6.07 18.26 -6.64
C THR A 64 -6.70 18.54 -5.28
N CYS A 65 -5.85 18.68 -4.27
CA CYS A 65 -6.22 19.26 -2.98
C CYS A 65 -6.09 20.78 -3.11
N THR A 66 -7.21 21.48 -3.29
CA THR A 66 -7.27 22.94 -3.15
C THR A 66 -7.48 23.31 -1.69
N ILE A 67 -6.68 24.27 -1.24
CA ILE A 67 -6.67 24.84 0.12
C ILE A 67 -7.91 25.71 0.33
#